data_AF-A0A7G2IUI6-F1
#
_entry.id   AF-A0A7G2IUI6-F1
#
_cell.length_a   1.000
_cell.length_b   1.000
_cell.length_c   1.000
_cell.angle_alpha   90.00
_cell.angle_beta   90.00
_cell.angle_gamma   90.00
#
_symmetry.space_group_name_H-M   'P 1'
#
loop_
_entity.id
_entity.type
_entity.pdbx_description
1 polymer ?
#
loop_
_entity_poly.entity_id
_entity_poly.type
_entity_poly.pdbx_seq_one_letter_code
_entity_poly.pdbx_strand_id
1 'polypeptide(L)' 'MWRFKNAFHGRTLFTVSAGGQPAYSQDFAPLPPDIRHAVYNDLDSASQLIDDTTCAVIVEPVQGEGGVVPATNTFFAGVA' A
#
# COMPACT_ATOMS: atom_id res chain seq x y z
N MET A 1 -2.81 9.02 3.28
CA MET A 1 -2.64 7.59 3.65
C MET A 1 -1.66 6.95 2.68
N TRP A 2 -0.85 5.98 3.09
CA TRP A 2 0.00 5.25 2.13
C TRP A 2 0.06 3.75 2.40
N ARG A 3 0.32 2.99 1.34
CA ARG A 3 0.30 1.52 1.28
C ARG A 3 1.37 1.00 0.33
N PHE A 4 1.37 -0.29 0.01
CA PHE A 4 2.43 -0.92 -0.77
C PHE A 4 1.96 -1.34 -2.16
N LYS A 5 2.86 -1.26 -3.14
CA LYS A 5 2.64 -1.82 -4.49
C LYS A 5 2.27 -3.30 -4.39
N ASN A 6 1.42 -3.77 -5.30
CA ASN A 6 0.87 -5.14 -5.34
C ASN A 6 -0.04 -5.53 -4.17
N ALA A 7 -0.39 -4.61 -3.27
CA ALA A 7 -1.33 -4.89 -2.19
C ALA A 7 -2.77 -5.13 -2.69
N PHE A 8 -3.52 -5.93 -1.95
CA PHE A 8 -4.94 -6.18 -2.21
C PHE A 8 -5.78 -5.95 -0.94
N HIS A 9 -6.73 -5.03 -1.01
CA HIS A 9 -7.56 -4.66 0.14
C HIS A 9 -9.08 -4.74 -0.11
N GLY A 10 -9.47 -5.29 -1.26
CA GLY A 10 -10.86 -5.39 -1.69
C GLY A 10 -11.15 -4.62 -2.98
N ARG A 11 -12.41 -4.66 -3.40
CA ARG A 11 -12.87 -4.15 -4.71
C ARG A 11 -13.88 -3.00 -4.65
N THR A 12 -14.22 -2.51 -3.47
CA THR A 12 -14.97 -1.25 -3.34
C THR A 12 -14.06 -0.07 -3.71
N LEU A 13 -14.63 1.06 -4.14
CA LEU A 13 -13.86 2.19 -4.70
C LEU A 13 -12.66 2.59 -3.83
N PHE A 14 -12.87 2.78 -2.52
CA PHE A 14 -11.76 3.12 -1.62
C PHE A 14 -10.74 1.98 -1.49
N THR A 15 -11.21 0.74 -1.29
CA THR A 15 -10.32 -0.40 -1.08
C THR A 15 -9.50 -0.77 -2.32
N VAL A 16 -10.04 -0.57 -3.52
CA VAL A 16 -9.33 -0.85 -4.78
C VAL A 16 -8.30 0.24 -5.08
N SER A 17 -8.59 1.50 -4.75
CA SER A 17 -7.60 2.59 -4.80
C SER A 17 -6.50 2.44 -3.76
N ALA A 18 -6.83 1.90 -2.58
CA ALA A 18 -5.87 1.51 -1.57
C ALA A 18 -5.01 0.30 -2.00
N GLY A 19 -5.52 -0.55 -2.90
CA GLY A 19 -4.76 -1.62 -3.52
C GLY A 19 -3.59 -1.07 -4.36
N GLY A 20 -2.56 -1.88 -4.58
CA GLY A 20 -1.33 -1.48 -5.26
C GLY A 20 -1.26 -1.89 -6.74
N GLN A 21 -2.40 -2.12 -7.38
CA GLN A 21 -2.52 -2.69 -8.72
C GLN A 21 -3.37 -1.79 -9.63
N PRO A 22 -2.75 -0.90 -10.44
CA PRO A 22 -3.46 0.10 -11.24
C PRO A 22 -4.50 -0.49 -12.19
N ALA A 23 -4.28 -1.70 -12.69
CA ALA A 23 -5.20 -2.42 -13.56
C ALA A 23 -6.60 -2.63 -12.94
N TYR A 24 -6.73 -2.57 -11.61
CA TYR A 24 -8.01 -2.73 -10.92
C TYR A 24 -8.70 -1.40 -10.58
N SER A 25 -8.03 -0.25 -10.70
CA SER A 25 -8.56 1.05 -10.28
C SER A 25 -8.61 2.10 -11.38
N GLN A 26 -7.73 2.05 -12.38
CA GLN A 26 -7.53 3.13 -13.35
C GLN A 26 -8.80 3.57 -14.10
N ASP A 27 -9.70 2.62 -14.40
CA ASP A 27 -10.91 2.87 -15.17
C ASP A 27 -12.05 3.51 -14.33
N PHE A 28 -11.83 3.67 -13.02
CA PHE A 28 -12.79 4.28 -12.08
C PHE A 28 -12.41 5.70 -11.64
N ALA A 29 -11.47 6.34 -12.35
CA ALA A 29 -11.03 7.68 -12.04
C ALA A 29 -12.18 8.72 -12.12
N PRO A 30 -12.16 9.78 -11.29
CA PRO A 30 -11.12 10.12 -10.32
C PRO A 30 -11.16 9.22 -9.08
N LEU A 31 -9.99 8.77 -8.66
CA LEU A 31 -9.85 7.96 -7.45
C LEU A 31 -9.79 8.86 -6.21
N PRO A 32 -10.10 8.34 -5.00
CA PRO A 32 -9.86 9.04 -3.75
C PRO A 32 -8.43 9.58 -3.70
N PRO A 33 -8.25 10.89 -3.43
CA PRO A 33 -6.94 11.52 -3.43
C PRO A 33 -6.10 11.09 -2.22
N ASP A 34 -4.83 11.49 -2.21
CA ASP A 34 -3.91 11.35 -1.07
C ASP A 34 -3.65 9.90 -0.61
N ILE A 35 -3.80 8.96 -1.53
CA ILE A 35 -3.34 7.58 -1.42
C ILE A 35 -2.02 7.45 -2.19
N ARG A 36 -0.91 7.23 -1.46
CA ARG A 36 0.42 7.04 -2.04
C ARG A 36 0.87 5.58 -1.88
N HIS A 37 1.73 5.08 -2.79
CA HIS A 37 2.23 3.69 -2.75
C HIS A 37 3.75 3.60 -2.64
N ALA A 38 4.25 3.04 -1.54
CA ALA A 38 5.63 2.64 -1.33
C ALA A 38 5.91 1.25 -1.93
N VAL A 39 7.19 0.88 -2.03
CA VAL A 39 7.63 -0.47 -2.43
C VAL A 39 7.57 -1.40 -1.22
N TYR A 40 6.95 -2.58 -1.37
CA TYR A 40 6.87 -3.58 -0.30
C TYR A 40 8.28 -4.11 0.04
N ASN A 41 8.56 -4.35 1.32
CA ASN A 41 9.90 -4.72 1.82
C ASN A 41 11.01 -3.65 1.65
N ASP A 42 10.65 -2.40 1.34
CA ASP A 42 11.58 -1.27 1.24
C ASP A 42 11.18 -0.17 2.24
N LEU A 43 11.91 -0.09 3.36
CA LEU A 43 11.67 0.92 4.39
C LEU A 43 12.06 2.33 3.96
N ASP A 44 13.05 2.47 3.09
CA ASP A 44 13.47 3.79 2.60
C ASP A 44 12.38 4.38 1.71
N SER A 45 11.78 3.56 0.83
CA SER A 45 10.61 3.96 0.05
C SER A 45 9.42 4.35 0.92
N ALA A 46 9.22 3.68 2.07
CA ALA A 46 8.15 4.02 3.00
C ALA A 46 8.43 5.34 3.73
N SER A 47 9.66 5.54 4.22
CA SER A 47 10.08 6.74 4.97
C SER A 47 9.90 8.03 4.17
N GLN A 48 10.09 7.99 2.85
CA GLN A 48 9.90 9.14 1.96
C GLN A 48 8.44 9.58 1.84
N LEU A 49 7.48 8.73 2.23
CA LEU A 49 6.05 9.01 2.20
C LEU A 49 5.46 9.34 3.58
N ILE A 50 6.27 9.34 4.63
CA ILE A 50 5.82 9.69 5.99
C ILE A 50 6.12 11.16 6.23
N ASP A 51 5.06 11.91 6.54
CA ASP A 51 5.09 13.33 6.87
C ASP A 51 4.00 13.66 7.90
N ASP A 52 3.89 14.91 8.30
CA ASP A 52 2.90 15.42 9.25
C ASP A 52 1.44 15.31 8.75
N THR A 53 1.25 15.07 7.45
CA THR A 53 -0.08 14.86 6.83
C THR A 53 -0.48 13.38 6.73
N THR A 54 0.41 12.48 7.15
CA THR A 54 0.18 11.04 7.06
C THR A 54 -0.75 10.56 8.16
N CYS A 55 -1.98 10.20 7.81
CA CYS A 55 -2.97 9.70 8.77
C CYS A 55 -2.87 8.20 9.10
N ALA A 56 -2.38 7.37 8.17
CA ALA A 56 -2.35 5.92 8.32
C ALA A 56 -1.40 5.23 7.33
N VAL A 57 -0.89 4.08 7.77
CA VAL A 57 -0.18 3.06 6.99
C VAL A 57 -1.03 1.81 7.01
N ILE A 58 -1.16 1.12 5.88
CA ILE A 58 -1.69 -0.24 5.91
C ILE A 58 -0.78 -1.18 5.14
N VAL A 59 -0.55 -2.32 5.79
CA VAL A 59 0.37 -3.36 5.38
C VAL A 59 -0.30 -4.72 5.54
N GLU A 60 -0.02 -5.62 4.62
CA GLU A 60 -0.30 -7.05 4.76
C GLU A 60 0.96 -7.72 5.33
N PRO A 61 0.89 -8.56 6.38
CA PRO A 61 2.06 -9.32 6.87
C PRO A 61 2.64 -10.25 5.80
N VAL A 62 1.78 -10.73 4.91
CA VAL A 62 2.13 -11.46 3.69
C VAL A 62 1.20 -10.94 2.59
N GLN A 63 1.73 -10.43 1.48
CA GLN A 63 0.92 -10.07 0.32
C GLN A 63 0.43 -11.34 -0.36
N GLY A 64 -0.86 -11.64 -0.25
CA GLY A 64 -1.47 -12.84 -0.83
C GLY A 64 -1.53 -12.75 -2.37
N GLU A 65 -2.43 -11.90 -2.86
CA GLU A 65 -2.67 -11.66 -4.30
C GLU A 65 -1.45 -11.05 -5.02
N GLY A 66 -0.52 -10.45 -4.26
CA GLY A 66 0.77 -9.97 -4.76
C GLY A 66 1.79 -11.06 -5.08
N GLY A 67 1.44 -12.34 -4.90
CA GLY A 67 2.30 -13.49 -5.22
C GLY A 67 2.85 -14.23 -3.99
N VAL A 68 2.13 -14.22 -2.87
CA VAL A 68 2.53 -14.86 -1.60
C VAL A 68 3.91 -14.36 -1.14
N VAL A 69 4.02 -13.06 -0.94
CA VAL A 69 5.29 -12.39 -0.56
C VAL A 69 5.26 -12.01 0.92
N PRO A 70 6.06 -12.67 1.78
CA PRO A 70 6.15 -12.31 3.19
C PRO A 70 6.87 -10.98 3.40
N ALA A 71 6.44 -10.23 4.42
CA ALA A 71 7.22 -9.13 4.96
C ALA A 71 8.52 -9.68 5.58
N THR A 72 9.64 -9.00 5.34
CA THR A 72 10.86 -9.23 6.12
C THR A 72 10.63 -8.74 7.55
N ASN A 73 11.28 -9.38 8.53
CA ASN A 73 11.15 -8.97 9.93
C ASN A 73 11.55 -7.50 10.14
N THR A 74 12.64 -7.07 9.49
CA THR A 74 13.12 -5.68 9.56
C THR A 74 12.08 -4.71 9.03
N PHE A 75 11.50 -5.01 7.87
CA PHE A 75 10.45 -4.19 7.28
C PHE A 75 9.20 -4.14 8.16
N PHE A 76 8.69 -5.30 8.60
CA PHE A 76 7.46 -5.36 9.39
C PHE A 76 7.60 -4.64 10.73
N ALA A 77 8.74 -4.78 11.40
CA ALA A 77 9.03 -4.04 12.62
C ALA A 77 9.21 -2.53 12.40
N GLY A 78 9.66 -2.10 11.23
CA GLY A 78 9.84 -0.69 10.91
C GLY A 78 8.56 0.04 10.50
N VAL A 79 7.50 -0.68 10.13
CA VAL A 79 6.20 -0.11 9.72
C VAL A 79 5.08 -0.34 10.73
N ALA A 80 5.33 -1.12 11.78
CA ALA A 80 4.43 -1.37 12.90
C ALA A 80 4.62 -0.32 14.01
#